data_AF-A0AAW1NNN7-F1
#
_entry.id   AF-A0AAW1NNN7-F1
#
_cell.length_a   1.000
_cell.length_b   1.000
_cell.length_c   1.000
_cell.angle_alpha   90.00
_cell.angle_beta   90.00
_cell.angle_gamma   90.00
#
_symmetry.space_group_name_H-M   'P 1'
#
loop_
_entity.id
_entity.type
_entity.pdbx_description
1 polymer ?
#
loop_
_entity_poly.entity_id
_entity_poly.type
_entity_poly.pdbx_seq_one_letter_code
_entity_poly.pdbx_strand_id
1 'polypeptide(L)'
;DPNSEILEFAAVCEHNQESFNIALLPAAGKAGSARADKIRREAKEGRIELARSSSAFYKAIIRWIQDRMEDMGATQVVLVAHNAAQHDVLWLKQKSLQAGHIFPGSVLWIDTLRLADEAEIPGGHGLVRPTSQMFLRLPLVR
;
A
#
# COMPACT_ATOMS: atom_id res chain seq x y z
N ASP A 1 -9.90 -2.06 14.62
CA ASP A 1 -9.98 -3.31 15.40
C ASP A 1 -8.79 -4.19 15.02
N PRO A 2 -7.97 -4.66 15.98
CA PRO A 2 -6.78 -5.48 15.72
C PRO A 2 -7.05 -6.79 14.96
N ASN A 3 -8.29 -7.29 15.00
CA ASN A 3 -8.74 -8.47 14.27
C ASN A 3 -9.27 -8.16 12.86
N SER A 4 -9.35 -6.89 12.47
CA SER A 4 -9.72 -6.52 11.11
C SER A 4 -8.66 -7.02 10.12
N GLU A 5 -9.10 -7.30 8.89
CA GLU A 5 -8.21 -7.62 7.77
C GLU A 5 -8.14 -6.43 6.81
N ILE A 6 -6.99 -6.25 6.18
CA ILE A 6 -6.86 -5.35 5.05
C ILE A 6 -7.52 -6.02 3.85
N LEU A 7 -8.59 -5.41 3.34
CA LEU A 7 -9.39 -5.97 2.25
C LEU A 7 -8.95 -5.49 0.87
N GLU A 8 -8.24 -4.37 0.80
CA GLU A 8 -7.78 -3.75 -0.43
C GLU A 8 -6.44 -3.06 -0.19
N PHE A 9 -5.53 -3.20 -1.14
CA PHE A 9 -4.27 -2.49 -1.18
C PHE A 9 -4.14 -1.85 -2.55
N ALA A 10 -4.04 -0.53 -2.55
CA ALA A 10 -3.75 0.26 -3.73
C ALA A 10 -2.45 1.03 -3.48
N ALA A 11 -1.58 1.08 -4.48
CA ALA A 11 -0.35 1.85 -4.45
C ALA A 11 -0.01 2.38 -5.84
N VAL A 12 0.67 3.52 -5.90
CA VAL A 12 1.29 4.06 -7.11
C VAL A 12 2.78 4.22 -6.83
N CYS A 13 3.61 3.63 -7.68
CA CYS A 13 5.04 3.89 -7.62
C CYS A 13 5.34 5.24 -8.29
N GLU A 14 5.84 6.21 -7.52
CA GLU A 14 6.05 7.58 -8.03
C GLU A 14 7.18 7.69 -9.05
N HIS A 15 8.01 6.64 -9.19
CA HIS A 15 9.14 6.62 -10.12
C HIS A 15 8.74 6.30 -11.55
N ASN A 16 7.89 5.29 -11.73
CA ASN A 16 7.43 4.82 -13.03
C ASN A 16 5.93 5.08 -13.27
N GLN A 17 5.24 5.71 -12.31
CA GLN A 17 3.81 6.01 -12.32
C GLN A 17 2.91 4.77 -12.47
N GLU A 18 3.45 3.60 -12.16
CA GLU A 18 2.71 2.35 -12.23
C GLU A 18 1.79 2.18 -11.02
N SER A 19 0.53 1.86 -11.28
CA SER A 19 -0.47 1.56 -10.25
C SER A 19 -0.57 0.06 -10.01
N PHE A 20 -0.70 -0.30 -8.74
CA PHE A 20 -1.04 -1.65 -8.30
C PHE A 20 -2.28 -1.61 -7.44
N ASN A 21 -3.23 -2.48 -7.74
CA ASN A 21 -4.46 -2.60 -6.98
C ASN A 21 -4.83 -4.08 -6.83
N ILE A 22 -4.92 -4.53 -5.58
CA ILE A 22 -5.32 -5.88 -5.23
C ILE A 22 -6.32 -5.85 -4.08
N ALA A 23 -7.29 -6.75 -4.11
CA ALA A 23 -8.22 -6.96 -3.01
C ALA A 23 -8.23 -8.41 -2.52
N LEU A 24 -8.43 -8.57 -1.22
CA LEU A 24 -8.72 -9.84 -0.58
C LEU A 24 -10.24 -10.08 -0.65
N LEU A 25 -10.63 -11.18 -1.29
CA LEU A 25 -12.04 -11.57 -1.32
C LEU A 25 -12.48 -12.00 0.09
N PRO A 26 -13.51 -11.39 0.69
CA PRO A 26 -14.01 -11.83 1.98
C PRO A 26 -14.55 -13.28 1.87
N ALA A 27 -14.31 -14.09 2.90
CA ALA A 27 -14.85 -15.45 2.98
C ALA A 27 -16.37 -15.47 2.76
N ALA A 28 -16.86 -16.47 2.03
CA ALA A 28 -18.28 -16.68 1.77
C ALA A 28 -19.03 -16.80 3.11
N GLY A 29 -19.80 -15.76 3.46
CA GLY A 29 -20.45 -15.62 4.77
C GLY A 29 -20.43 -14.18 5.30
N LYS A 30 -19.45 -13.35 4.88
CA LYS A 30 -19.52 -11.88 4.97
C LYS A 30 -20.10 -11.26 3.69
N ALA A 31 -20.97 -12.02 3.01
CA ALA A 31 -21.65 -11.61 1.80
C ALA A 31 -22.71 -10.55 2.16
N GLY A 32 -22.59 -9.34 1.61
CA GLY A 32 -23.60 -8.28 1.79
C GLY A 32 -23.07 -6.88 2.10
N SER A 33 -21.76 -6.66 2.21
CA SER A 33 -21.26 -5.28 2.26
C SER A 33 -21.17 -4.70 0.85
N ALA A 34 -21.70 -3.50 0.65
CA ALA A 34 -21.58 -2.76 -0.62
C ALA A 34 -20.14 -2.67 -1.12
N ARG A 35 -19.15 -2.73 -0.20
CA ARG A 35 -17.73 -2.76 -0.52
C ARG A 35 -17.27 -4.06 -1.16
N ALA A 36 -17.72 -5.22 -0.66
CA ALA A 36 -17.38 -6.52 -1.25
C ALA A 36 -17.96 -6.67 -2.66
N ASP A 37 -19.17 -6.15 -2.89
CA ASP A 37 -19.78 -6.15 -4.22
C ASP A 37 -19.07 -5.19 -5.19
N LYS A 38 -18.64 -4.02 -4.70
CA LYS A 38 -17.78 -3.10 -5.47
C LYS A 38 -16.47 -3.78 -5.89
N ILE A 39 -15.78 -4.44 -4.96
CA ILE A 39 -14.54 -5.17 -5.23
C ILE A 39 -14.76 -6.26 -6.30
N ARG A 40 -15.82 -7.07 -6.16
CA ARG A 40 -16.16 -8.11 -7.15
C ARG A 40 -16.43 -7.52 -8.53
N ARG A 41 -17.11 -6.38 -8.60
CA ARG A 41 -17.39 -5.68 -9.86
C ARG A 41 -16.12 -5.13 -10.48
N GLU A 42 -15.28 -4.43 -9.71
CA GLU A 42 -14.00 -3.89 -10.20
C GLU A 42 -13.07 -4.99 -10.69
N ALA A 43 -13.09 -6.15 -10.02
CA ALA A 43 -12.30 -7.31 -10.43
C ALA A 43 -12.81 -7.93 -11.74
N LYS A 44 -14.13 -8.02 -11.91
CA LYS A 44 -14.75 -8.49 -13.16
C LYS A 44 -14.41 -7.58 -14.34
N GLU A 45 -14.24 -6.29 -14.08
CA GLU A 45 -13.83 -5.28 -15.06
C GLU A 45 -12.30 -5.22 -15.26
N GLY A 46 -11.53 -6.07 -14.57
CA GLY A 46 -10.06 -6.12 -14.68
C GLY A 46 -9.33 -4.94 -14.04
N ARG A 47 -10.01 -4.15 -13.21
CA ARG A 47 -9.45 -2.94 -12.57
C ARG A 47 -8.72 -3.22 -11.25
N ILE A 48 -8.93 -4.41 -10.68
CA ILE A 48 -8.30 -4.85 -9.42
C ILE A 48 -8.03 -6.35 -9.48
N GLU A 49 -6.87 -6.77 -8.99
CA GLU A 49 -6.55 -8.19 -8.85
C GLU A 49 -7.26 -8.78 -7.61
N LEU A 50 -7.71 -10.04 -7.67
CA LEU A 50 -8.34 -10.72 -6.53
C LEU A 50 -7.44 -11.80 -5.93
N ALA A 51 -7.11 -11.64 -4.66
CA ALA A 51 -6.54 -12.68 -3.85
C ALA A 51 -7.63 -13.55 -3.20
N ARG A 52 -7.45 -14.88 -3.30
CA ARG A 52 -8.35 -15.88 -2.68
C ARG A 52 -7.99 -16.20 -1.22
N SER A 53 -6.86 -15.71 -0.73
CA SER A 53 -6.41 -15.90 0.65
C SER A 53 -5.53 -14.73 1.10
N SER A 54 -5.47 -14.48 2.40
CA SER A 54 -4.64 -13.42 2.98
C SER A 54 -3.15 -13.65 2.63
N SER A 55 -2.69 -14.90 2.59
CA SER A 55 -1.31 -15.21 2.17
C SER A 55 -1.07 -14.86 0.69
N ALA A 56 -2.00 -15.15 -0.22
CA ALA A 56 -1.87 -14.75 -1.63
C ALA A 56 -1.88 -13.23 -1.79
N PHE A 57 -2.71 -12.54 -1.01
CA PHE A 57 -2.80 -11.07 -0.98
C PHE A 57 -1.46 -10.42 -0.61
N TYR A 58 -0.89 -10.77 0.53
CA TYR A 58 0.39 -10.20 0.98
C TYR A 58 1.57 -10.64 0.10
N LYS A 59 1.55 -11.87 -0.43
CA LYS A 59 2.56 -12.33 -1.38
C LYS A 59 2.60 -11.45 -2.64
N ALA A 60 1.44 -11.13 -3.20
CA ALA A 60 1.36 -10.30 -4.41
C ALA A 60 1.84 -8.88 -4.14
N ILE A 61 1.43 -8.27 -3.01
CA ILE A 61 1.91 -6.94 -2.59
C ILE A 61 3.44 -6.94 -2.47
N ILE A 62 4.01 -7.89 -1.70
CA ILE A 62 5.45 -7.93 -1.44
C ILE A 62 6.24 -8.19 -2.70
N ARG A 63 5.78 -9.12 -3.55
CA ARG A 63 6.42 -9.38 -4.83
C ARG A 63 6.41 -8.15 -5.73
N TRP A 64 5.26 -7.48 -5.85
CA TRP A 64 5.16 -6.26 -6.62
C TRP A 64 6.17 -5.21 -6.14
N ILE A 65 6.27 -4.98 -4.83
CA ILE A 65 7.24 -4.05 -4.23
C ILE A 65 8.69 -4.50 -4.52
N GLN A 66 9.02 -5.77 -4.33
CA GLN A 66 10.36 -6.32 -4.54
C GLN A 66 10.83 -6.17 -5.99
N ASP A 67 9.97 -6.49 -6.95
CA ASP A 67 10.29 -6.39 -8.38
C ASP A 67 10.69 -4.93 -8.73
N ARG A 68 9.95 -3.92 -8.25
CA ARG A 68 10.35 -2.51 -8.47
C ARG A 68 11.59 -2.10 -7.69
N MET A 69 11.77 -2.61 -6.47
CA MET A 69 13.01 -2.33 -5.73
C MET A 69 14.22 -2.84 -6.49
N GLU A 70 14.14 -4.04 -7.08
CA GLU A 70 15.20 -4.64 -7.90
C GLU A 70 15.44 -3.82 -9.16
N ASP A 71 14.39 -3.49 -9.92
CA ASP A 71 14.47 -2.66 -11.14
C ASP A 71 15.15 -1.30 -10.89
N MET A 72 14.96 -0.74 -9.69
CA MET A 72 15.49 0.57 -9.31
C MET A 72 16.81 0.52 -8.53
N GLY A 73 17.26 -0.66 -8.10
CA GLY A 73 18.37 -0.77 -7.13
C GLY A 73 18.05 -0.12 -5.77
N ALA A 74 16.78 -0.04 -5.39
CA ALA A 74 16.35 0.57 -4.14
C ALA A 74 16.51 -0.41 -2.96
N THR A 75 17.01 0.08 -1.83
CA THR A 75 17.17 -0.70 -0.59
C THR A 75 16.13 -0.30 0.48
N GLN A 76 15.41 0.79 0.23
CA GLN A 76 14.40 1.35 1.12
C GLN A 76 13.10 1.63 0.37
N VAL A 77 11.97 1.45 1.07
CA VAL A 77 10.64 1.81 0.60
C VAL A 77 10.11 2.93 1.47
N VAL A 78 9.66 4.02 0.86
CA VAL A 78 8.99 5.12 1.52
C VAL A 78 7.51 5.05 1.17
N LEU A 79 6.68 4.69 2.14
CA LEU A 79 5.23 4.72 2.00
C LEU A 79 4.74 6.15 2.25
N VAL A 80 4.28 6.79 1.19
CA VAL A 80 3.67 8.12 1.25
C VAL A 80 2.17 7.93 1.32
N ALA A 81 1.56 8.38 2.41
CA ALA A 81 0.13 8.23 2.57
C ALA A 81 -0.50 9.52 3.10
N HIS A 82 -1.75 9.73 2.71
CA HIS A 82 -2.54 10.87 3.14
C HIS A 82 -3.49 10.40 4.22
N ASN A 83 -3.34 10.92 5.44
CA ASN A 83 -4.12 10.49 6.60
C ASN A 83 -3.91 9.01 6.97
N ALA A 84 -2.76 8.41 6.62
CA ALA A 84 -2.40 7.14 7.21
C ALA A 84 -1.80 7.43 8.58
N ALA A 85 -2.51 7.00 9.62
CA ALA A 85 -1.88 6.93 10.92
C ALA A 85 -0.68 6.00 10.81
N GLN A 86 0.40 6.26 11.55
CA GLN A 86 1.51 5.31 11.74
C GLN A 86 0.99 3.87 11.99
N HIS A 87 -0.18 3.77 12.62
CA HIS A 87 -0.94 2.55 12.80
C HIS A 87 -1.15 1.73 11.51
N ASP A 88 -1.52 2.34 10.37
CA ASP A 88 -1.84 1.59 9.14
C ASP A 88 -0.61 0.95 8.49
N VAL A 89 0.53 1.64 8.54
CA VAL A 89 1.82 1.11 8.07
C VAL A 89 2.31 -0.02 8.98
N LEU A 90 2.20 0.15 10.30
CA LEU A 90 2.52 -0.91 11.26
C LEU A 90 1.58 -2.10 11.10
N TRP A 91 0.30 -1.84 10.83
CA TRP A 91 -0.71 -2.86 10.63
C TRP A 91 -0.45 -3.68 9.36
N LEU A 92 -0.08 -3.03 8.26
CA LEU A 92 0.35 -3.68 7.01
C LEU A 92 1.52 -4.64 7.25
N LYS A 93 2.56 -4.17 7.96
CA LYS A 93 3.73 -5.01 8.33
C LYS A 93 3.34 -6.18 9.22
N GLN A 94 2.50 -5.94 10.23
CA GLN A 94 2.08 -6.97 11.17
C GLN A 94 1.26 -8.05 10.46
N LYS A 95 0.32 -7.66 9.60
CA LYS A 95 -0.55 -8.60 8.89
C LYS A 95 0.19 -9.36 7.80
N SER A 96 1.15 -8.72 7.11
CA SER A 96 2.01 -9.44 6.17
C SER A 96 2.82 -10.53 6.88
N LEU A 97 3.40 -10.20 8.05
CA LEU A 97 4.16 -11.14 8.86
C LEU A 97 3.30 -12.30 9.37
N GLN A 98 2.09 -12.01 9.86
CA GLN A 98 1.11 -13.03 10.26
C GLN A 98 0.71 -13.95 9.10
N ALA A 99 0.71 -13.44 7.88
CA ALA A 99 0.45 -14.22 6.66
C ALA A 99 1.68 -14.97 6.12
N GLY A 100 2.83 -14.89 6.81
CA GLY A 100 4.08 -15.57 6.47
C GLY A 100 5.00 -14.79 5.53
N HIS A 101 4.77 -13.49 5.33
CA HIS A 101 5.52 -12.68 4.36
C HIS A 101 6.17 -11.46 5.00
N ILE A 102 7.49 -11.34 4.82
CA ILE A 102 8.28 -10.24 5.36
C ILE A 102 8.24 -9.07 4.37
N PHE A 103 7.89 -7.89 4.87
CA PHE A 103 7.90 -6.67 4.06
C PHE A 103 9.34 -6.33 3.64
N PRO A 104 9.59 -6.02 2.35
CA PRO A 104 10.95 -5.84 1.85
C PRO A 104 11.55 -4.50 2.28
N GLY A 105 12.87 -4.53 2.54
CA GLY A 105 13.66 -3.33 2.84
C GLY A 105 13.30 -2.65 4.17
N SER A 106 13.92 -1.49 4.39
CA SER A 106 13.50 -0.60 5.46
C SER A 106 12.31 0.22 4.98
N VAL A 107 11.24 0.26 5.78
CA VAL A 107 10.04 1.04 5.45
C VAL A 107 10.00 2.31 6.27
N LEU A 108 10.09 3.44 5.57
CA LEU A 108 9.81 4.78 6.08
C LEU A 108 8.37 5.15 5.71
N TRP A 109 7.75 6.05 6.47
CA TRP A 109 6.45 6.59 6.08
C TRP A 109 6.42 8.10 6.21
N ILE A 110 5.63 8.72 5.35
CA ILE A 110 5.39 10.16 5.35
C ILE A 110 3.87 10.36 5.47
N ASP A 111 3.46 11.05 6.54
CA ASP A 111 2.10 11.55 6.67
C ASP A 111 2.00 12.92 6.01
N THR A 112 1.35 12.96 4.86
CA THR A 112 1.21 14.19 4.08
C THR A 112 0.27 15.21 4.72
N LEU A 113 -0.57 14.85 5.70
CA LEU A 113 -1.33 15.84 6.48
C LEU A 113 -0.41 16.65 7.39
N ARG A 114 0.51 15.98 8.08
CA ARG A 114 1.51 16.65 8.93
C ARG A 114 2.44 17.56 8.13
N LEU A 115 2.78 17.15 6.90
CA LEU A 115 3.54 18.03 6.00
C LEU A 115 2.72 19.23 5.52
N ALA A 116 1.42 19.10 5.32
CA ALA A 116 0.57 20.23 4.93
C ALA A 116 0.45 21.27 6.05
N ASP A 117 0.38 20.82 7.32
CA ASP A 117 0.38 21.69 8.49
C ASP A 117 1.74 22.40 8.69
N GLU A 118 2.85 21.76 8.29
CA GLU A 118 4.21 22.33 8.38
C GLU A 118 4.64 23.14 7.13
N ALA A 119 3.89 23.05 6.02
CA ALA A 119 4.22 23.68 4.73
C ALA A 119 3.78 25.15 4.59
N GLU A 120 3.26 25.78 5.64
CA GLU A 120 3.10 27.25 5.70
C GLU A 120 4.43 28.01 5.85
N ILE A 121 5.56 27.39 5.47
CA ILE A 121 6.88 28.03 5.43
C ILE A 121 7.24 28.33 3.96
N PRO A 122 7.37 29.62 3.57
CA PRO A 122 7.66 30.00 2.20
C PRO A 122 9.12 29.69 1.87
N GLY A 123 9.35 28.63 1.08
CA GLY A 123 10.70 28.28 0.63
C GLY A 123 10.78 26.86 0.08
N GLY A 124 10.29 26.66 -1.14
CA GLY A 124 10.34 25.38 -1.83
C GLY A 124 11.78 24.96 -2.15
N HIS A 125 12.39 24.18 -1.26
CA HIS A 125 13.55 23.37 -1.60
C HIS A 125 13.07 22.02 -2.12
N GLY A 126 13.33 21.75 -3.40
CA GLY A 126 13.04 20.46 -4.01
C GLY A 126 13.71 19.34 -3.21
N LEU A 127 12.90 18.39 -2.74
CA LEU A 127 13.38 17.17 -2.11
C LEU A 127 14.31 16.44 -3.09
N VAL A 128 15.60 16.47 -2.77
CA VAL A 128 16.62 15.64 -3.43
C VAL A 128 16.23 14.19 -3.14
N ARG A 129 15.76 13.47 -4.17
CA ARG A 129 15.40 12.05 -4.04
C ARG A 129 16.68 11.23 -3.90
N PRO A 130 16.93 10.56 -2.76
CA PRO A 130 18.07 9.66 -2.65
C PRO A 130 17.89 8.50 -3.62
N THR A 131 18.92 8.14 -4.36
CA THR A 131 18.89 7.06 -5.37
C THR A 131 18.57 5.67 -4.79
N SER A 132 18.58 5.51 -3.46
CA SER A 132 18.30 4.24 -2.77
C SER A 132 16.86 4.07 -2.28
N GLN A 133 15.96 5.02 -2.58
CA GLN A 133 14.59 5.05 -2.05
C GLN A 133 13.53 4.90 -3.14
N MET A 134 12.57 3.98 -2.93
CA MET A 134 11.35 3.87 -3.72
C MET A 134 10.17 4.52 -2.99
N PHE A 135 9.50 5.49 -3.61
CA PHE A 135 8.31 6.14 -3.06
C PHE A 135 7.05 5.45 -3.58
N LEU A 136 6.24 4.93 -2.67
CA LEU A 136 4.94 4.36 -2.96
C LEU A 136 3.86 5.25 -2.37
N ARG A 137 3.05 5.87 -3.22
CA ARG A 137 1.89 6.62 -2.78
C ARG A 137 0.71 5.69 -2.59
N LEU A 138 0.15 5.68 -1.39
CA LEU A 138 -1.10 4.98 -1.08
C LEU A 138 -2.26 5.95 -1.34
N PRO A 139 -3.04 5.78 -2.43
CA PRO A 139 -4.22 6.60 -2.64
C PRO A 139 -5.18 6.40 -1.46
N LEU A 140 -5.80 7.48 -1.00
CA LEU A 140 -6.78 7.47 0.08
C LEU A 140 -7.79 6.32 -0.09
N VAL A 141 -7.71 5.30 0.76
CA VAL A 141 -8.78 4.32 0.93
C VAL A 141 -9.35 4.55 2.33
N ARG A 142 -10.47 5.28 2.39
CA ARG A 142 -11.36 5.30 3.56
C ARG A 142 -12.40 4.21 3.42
#